data_AF-A0A8T3KIX6-F1
#
_entry.id   AF-A0A8T3KIX6-F1
#
_cell.length_a   1.000
_cell.length_b   1.000
_cell.length_c   1.000
_cell.angle_alpha   90.00
_cell.angle_beta   90.00
_cell.angle_gamma   90.00
#
_symmetry.space_group_name_H-M   'P 1'
#
loop_
_entity.id
_entity.type
_entity.pdbx_description
1 polymer ?
#
loop_
_entity_poly.entity_id
_entity_poly.type
_entity_poly.pdbx_seq_one_letter_code
_entity_poly.pdbx_strand_id
1 'polypeptide(L)'
;MKAFDDQTHISMLSQMEIHVKLRISTPIMLSAMAFGLSVNRQTKICWGKAPALADTACNSGDTGFFPEERKYARYYIVQFNRARYGNSDDAIKSSDAVEIRFGQGAMGALAGSTANNLGVPL
;
A
#
# COMPACT_ATOMS: atom_id res chain seq x y z
N MET A 1 -34.39 -2.79 22.60
CA MET A 1 -33.05 -3.33 22.28
C MET A 1 -33.02 -4.78 22.71
N LYS A 2 -32.94 -5.74 21.78
CA LYS A 2 -32.65 -7.14 22.13
C LYS A 2 -31.17 -7.21 22.49
N ALA A 3 -30.85 -7.71 23.68
CA ALA A 3 -29.47 -8.03 24.03
C ALA A 3 -28.92 -9.03 23.02
N PHE A 4 -27.73 -8.74 22.48
CA PHE A 4 -26.99 -9.70 21.69
C PHE A 4 -26.63 -10.88 22.61
N ASP A 5 -27.06 -12.08 22.24
CA ASP A 5 -26.77 -13.32 22.95
C ASP A 5 -25.31 -13.73 22.73
N ASP A 6 -24.60 -14.06 23.81
CA ASP A 6 -23.18 -14.45 23.83
C ASP A 6 -22.88 -15.63 22.89
N GLN A 7 -23.86 -16.51 22.63
CA GLN A 7 -23.69 -17.60 21.66
C GLN A 7 -23.53 -17.09 20.21
N THR A 8 -24.14 -15.95 19.88
CA THR A 8 -24.01 -15.29 18.57
C THR A 8 -22.59 -14.75 18.36
N HIS A 9 -21.96 -14.26 19.44
CA HIS A 9 -20.60 -13.73 19.41
C HIS A 9 -19.56 -14.84 19.22
N ILE A 10 -19.73 -15.97 19.92
CA ILE A 10 -18.81 -17.11 19.83
C ILE A 10 -18.90 -17.77 18.44
N SER A 11 -20.10 -17.85 17.84
CA SER A 11 -20.24 -18.42 16.50
C SER A 11 -19.62 -17.53 15.41
N MET A 12 -19.70 -16.20 15.54
CA MET A 12 -19.01 -15.26 14.64
C MET A 12 -17.50 -15.40 14.66
N LEU A 13 -16.90 -15.56 15.86
CA LEU A 13 -15.45 -15.72 16.00
C LEU A 13 -14.97 -17.08 15.45
N SER A 14 -15.78 -18.13 15.61
CA SER A 14 -15.51 -19.47 15.06
C SER A 14 -15.53 -19.51 13.53
N GLN A 15 -16.27 -18.61 12.88
CA GLN A 15 -16.39 -18.52 11.42
C GLN A 15 -15.37 -17.60 10.76
N MET A 16 -14.50 -16.93 11.52
CA MET A 16 -13.37 -16.17 10.96
C MET A 16 -12.27 -17.15 10.51
N GLU A 17 -12.48 -17.81 9.37
CA GLU A 17 -11.36 -18.38 8.63
C GLU A 17 -10.41 -17.24 8.25
N ILE A 18 -9.20 -17.26 8.80
CA ILE A 18 -8.14 -16.31 8.45
C ILE A 18 -7.68 -16.66 7.03
N HIS A 19 -8.38 -16.12 6.03
CA HIS A 19 -7.96 -16.22 4.63
C HIS A 19 -6.74 -15.34 4.40
N VAL A 20 -5.55 -15.89 4.66
CA VAL A 20 -4.27 -15.24 4.35
C VAL A 20 -4.12 -15.17 2.83
N LYS A 21 -4.49 -14.03 2.23
CA LYS A 21 -4.43 -13.80 0.78
C LYS A 21 -3.02 -13.58 0.24
N LEU A 22 -2.12 -13.06 1.07
CA LEU A 22 -0.73 -12.79 0.70
C LEU A 22 0.23 -13.69 1.47
N ARG A 23 0.93 -14.58 0.75
CA ARG A 23 2.01 -15.41 1.30
C ARG A 23 3.27 -15.14 0.49
N ILE A 24 4.32 -14.73 1.18
CA ILE A 24 5.64 -14.44 0.62
C ILE A 24 6.67 -15.38 1.27
N SER A 25 7.72 -15.73 0.53
CA SER A 25 8.74 -16.67 1.00
C SER A 25 9.67 -16.11 2.07
N THR A 26 9.79 -14.78 2.14
CA THR A 26 10.70 -14.08 3.06
C THR A 26 9.97 -12.97 3.82
N PRO A 27 10.45 -12.56 5.00
CA PRO A 27 9.87 -11.43 5.74
C PRO A 27 10.27 -10.06 5.16
N ILE A 28 10.87 -10.02 3.97
CA ILE A 28 11.41 -8.82 3.34
C ILE A 28 10.58 -8.54 2.08
N MET A 29 10.07 -7.32 1.96
CA MET A 29 9.37 -6.84 0.77
C MET A 29 10.03 -5.55 0.29
N LEU A 30 9.84 -5.25 -1.00
CA LEU A 30 10.30 -3.98 -1.55
C LEU A 30 9.34 -2.86 -1.13
N SER A 31 9.92 -1.84 -0.49
CA SER A 31 9.23 -0.65 0.03
C SER A 31 8.37 0.05 -1.02
N ALA A 32 7.41 0.83 -0.55
CA ALA A 32 6.48 1.59 -1.36
C ALA A 32 7.14 2.83 -1.99
N MET A 33 7.46 2.76 -3.29
CA MET A 33 8.18 3.82 -4.01
C MET A 33 7.36 4.39 -5.15
N ALA A 34 7.13 5.71 -5.12
CA ALA A 34 6.27 6.43 -6.04
C ALA A 34 6.93 6.67 -7.41
N PHE A 35 6.19 6.42 -8.49
CA PHE A 35 6.63 6.73 -9.85
C PHE A 35 6.62 8.25 -10.09
N GLY A 36 7.70 8.80 -10.64
CA GLY A 36 7.82 10.23 -10.94
C GLY A 36 8.17 11.11 -9.74
N LEU A 37 7.69 10.78 -8.53
CA LEU A 37 8.09 11.48 -7.30
C LEU A 37 9.36 10.90 -6.67
N SER A 38 9.50 9.57 -6.62
CA SER A 38 10.63 8.90 -5.96
C SER A 38 11.59 8.27 -6.95
N VAL A 39 11.05 7.62 -8.00
CA VAL A 39 11.83 6.81 -8.92
C VAL A 39 11.31 6.94 -10.36
N ASN A 40 12.18 6.63 -11.33
CA ASN A 40 11.84 6.65 -12.74
C ASN A 40 11.19 5.33 -13.21
N ARG A 41 10.75 5.30 -14.47
CA ARG A 41 10.04 4.16 -15.09
C ARG A 41 10.86 2.87 -15.08
N GLN A 42 12.14 2.95 -15.43
CA GLN A 42 13.03 1.79 -15.48
C GLN A 42 13.16 1.16 -14.09
N THR A 43 13.33 1.99 -13.06
CA THR A 43 13.35 1.54 -11.68
C THR A 43 12.05 0.85 -11.28
N LYS A 44 10.88 1.40 -11.63
CA LYS A 44 9.57 0.75 -11.35
C LYS A 44 9.42 -0.60 -12.04
N ILE A 45 9.88 -0.75 -13.27
CA ILE A 45 9.89 -2.06 -13.95
C ILE A 45 10.77 -3.06 -13.20
N CYS A 46 11.96 -2.65 -12.77
CA CYS A 46 12.83 -3.48 -11.95
C CYS A 46 12.19 -3.79 -10.57
N TRP A 47 11.45 -2.83 -10.00
CA TRP A 47 10.74 -2.96 -8.74
C TRP A 47 9.64 -4.01 -8.78
N GLY A 48 9.03 -4.27 -9.95
CA GLY A 48 8.13 -5.40 -10.15
C GLY A 48 8.86 -6.73 -10.37
N LYS A 49 9.96 -6.73 -11.15
CA LYS A 49 10.70 -7.95 -11.50
C LYS A 49 11.48 -8.56 -10.32
N ALA A 50 12.23 -7.75 -9.59
CA ALA A 50 13.09 -8.20 -8.50
C ALA A 50 12.34 -8.99 -7.40
N PRO A 51 11.21 -8.52 -6.85
CA PRO A 51 10.48 -9.27 -5.82
C PRO A 51 9.83 -10.52 -6.41
N ALA A 52 9.44 -10.52 -7.69
CA ALA A 52 8.91 -11.71 -8.34
C ALA A 52 9.95 -12.84 -8.42
N LEU A 53 11.22 -12.50 -8.69
CA LEU A 53 12.34 -13.46 -8.68
C LEU A 53 12.68 -13.96 -7.27
N ALA A 54 12.50 -13.10 -6.26
CA ALA A 54 12.74 -13.42 -4.86
C ALA A 54 11.52 -14.01 -4.12
N ASP A 55 10.43 -14.31 -4.85
CA ASP A 55 9.14 -14.77 -4.31
C ASP A 55 8.65 -13.93 -3.11
N THR A 56 8.65 -12.61 -3.31
CA THR A 56 8.15 -11.61 -2.36
C THR A 56 7.33 -10.53 -3.07
N ALA A 57 6.93 -9.48 -2.35
CA ALA A 57 6.07 -8.41 -2.84
C ALA A 57 6.81 -7.08 -3.07
N CYS A 58 6.22 -6.25 -3.92
CA CYS A 58 6.50 -4.81 -4.01
C CYS A 58 5.25 -3.98 -3.74
N ASN A 59 5.45 -2.72 -3.39
CA ASN A 59 4.39 -1.75 -3.18
C ASN A 59 4.47 -0.56 -4.17
N SER A 60 3.31 -0.15 -4.69
CA SER A 60 3.12 0.92 -5.68
C SER A 60 3.67 2.29 -5.26
N GLY A 61 3.67 2.60 -3.97
CA GLY A 61 4.03 3.92 -3.45
C GLY A 61 2.95 4.99 -3.62
N ASP A 62 3.30 6.23 -3.24
CA ASP A 62 2.33 7.29 -2.94
C ASP A 62 1.62 7.89 -4.16
N THR A 63 2.11 7.67 -5.37
CA THR A 63 1.48 8.13 -6.62
C THR A 63 0.42 7.16 -7.13
N GLY A 64 0.25 6.01 -6.45
CA GLY A 64 -0.74 5.00 -6.81
C GLY A 64 -0.26 3.96 -7.82
N PHE A 65 -1.21 3.25 -8.40
CA PHE A 65 -1.00 2.05 -9.20
C PHE A 65 -0.25 2.33 -10.51
N PHE A 66 0.82 1.58 -10.76
CA PHE A 66 1.59 1.68 -11.99
C PHE A 66 1.47 0.37 -12.82
N PRO A 67 0.72 0.38 -13.94
CA PRO A 67 0.41 -0.84 -14.69
C PRO A 67 1.63 -1.63 -15.16
N GLU A 68 2.71 -0.95 -15.52
CA GLU A 68 3.89 -1.63 -16.03
C GLU A 68 4.67 -2.38 -14.95
N GLU A 69 4.72 -1.85 -13.73
CA GLU A 69 5.30 -2.55 -12.59
C GLU A 69 4.42 -3.75 -12.21
N ARG A 70 3.09 -3.56 -12.15
CA ARG A 70 2.13 -4.64 -11.88
C ARG A 70 2.30 -5.84 -12.80
N LYS A 71 2.59 -5.60 -14.09
CA LYS A 71 2.79 -6.64 -15.11
C LYS A 71 3.90 -7.63 -14.74
N TYR A 72 4.91 -7.18 -14.01
CA TYR A 72 6.05 -8.02 -13.64
C TYR A 72 5.99 -8.52 -12.19
N ALA A 73 5.21 -7.86 -11.32
CA ALA A 73 5.10 -8.22 -9.92
C ALA A 73 4.38 -9.56 -9.71
N ARG A 74 4.98 -10.43 -8.88
CA ARG A 74 4.34 -11.66 -8.38
C ARG A 74 3.25 -11.33 -7.38
N TYR A 75 3.58 -10.50 -6.40
CA TYR A 75 2.67 -9.95 -5.41
C TYR A 75 2.77 -8.43 -5.44
N TYR A 76 1.63 -7.77 -5.63
CA TYR A 76 1.57 -6.34 -5.83
C TYR A 76 0.66 -5.68 -4.81
N ILE A 77 1.28 -4.86 -3.96
CA ILE A 77 0.62 -4.11 -2.91
C ILE A 77 0.30 -2.71 -3.44
N VAL A 78 -0.96 -2.30 -3.31
CA VAL A 78 -1.35 -0.92 -3.58
C VAL A 78 -1.29 -0.09 -2.31
N GLN A 79 -0.53 1.00 -2.33
CA GLN A 79 -0.54 1.97 -1.24
C GLN A 79 -1.76 2.88 -1.34
N PHE A 80 -2.58 2.85 -0.30
CA PHE A 80 -3.68 3.77 -0.10
C PHE A 80 -3.22 4.94 0.78
N ASN A 81 -3.05 6.10 0.15
CA ASN A 81 -2.57 7.32 0.80
C ASN A 81 -3.74 8.19 1.33
N ARG A 82 -3.42 9.21 2.14
CA ARG A 82 -4.43 10.16 2.68
C ARG A 82 -5.17 10.96 1.61
N ALA A 83 -4.51 11.28 0.51
CA ALA A 83 -5.07 12.10 -0.56
C ALA A 83 -6.01 11.30 -1.49
N ARG A 84 -6.11 9.97 -1.32
CA ARG A 84 -7.01 9.06 -2.03
C ARG A 84 -6.90 9.13 -3.57
N TYR A 85 -5.76 9.59 -4.09
CA TYR A 85 -5.51 9.71 -5.51
C TYR A 85 -4.62 8.57 -6.02
N GLY A 86 -4.63 8.36 -7.34
CA GLY A 86 -3.69 7.46 -8.03
C GLY A 86 -4.12 5.99 -8.10
N ASN A 87 -5.18 5.58 -7.41
CA ASN A 87 -5.72 4.22 -7.47
C ASN A 87 -7.19 4.25 -7.89
N SER A 88 -7.53 3.54 -8.96
CA SER A 88 -8.93 3.24 -9.30
C SER A 88 -9.44 2.05 -8.48
N ASP A 89 -10.76 1.88 -8.42
CA ASP A 89 -11.37 0.71 -7.79
C ASP A 89 -10.87 -0.61 -8.40
N ASP A 90 -10.66 -0.63 -9.71
CA ASP A 90 -10.13 -1.81 -10.41
C ASP A 90 -8.66 -2.07 -10.06
N ALA A 91 -7.86 -1.01 -9.86
CA ALA A 91 -6.49 -1.13 -9.37
C ALA A 91 -6.46 -1.73 -7.95
N ILE A 92 -7.36 -1.31 -7.07
CA ILE A 92 -7.49 -1.84 -5.72
C ILE A 92 -7.93 -3.31 -5.75
N LYS A 93 -8.96 -3.64 -6.55
CA LYS A 93 -9.47 -5.02 -6.68
C LYS A 93 -8.46 -5.99 -7.31
N SER A 94 -7.55 -5.50 -8.15
CA SER A 94 -6.50 -6.30 -8.81
C SER A 94 -5.20 -6.40 -8.02
N SER A 95 -5.12 -5.76 -6.85
CA SER A 95 -3.99 -5.86 -5.92
C SER A 95 -4.09 -7.11 -5.05
N ASP A 96 -2.93 -7.64 -4.65
CA ASP A 96 -2.85 -8.80 -3.76
C ASP A 96 -3.02 -8.39 -2.29
N ALA A 97 -2.69 -7.13 -1.98
CA ALA A 97 -2.95 -6.49 -0.69
C ALA A 97 -3.02 -4.97 -0.85
N VAL A 98 -3.60 -4.32 0.17
CA VAL A 98 -3.68 -2.86 0.27
C VAL A 98 -2.93 -2.42 1.53
N GLU A 99 -2.05 -1.43 1.39
CA GLU A 99 -1.36 -0.79 2.51
C GLU A 99 -1.99 0.57 2.81
N ILE A 100 -2.57 0.73 4.00
CA ILE A 100 -3.12 2.02 4.45
C ILE A 100 -2.00 2.84 5.08
N ARG A 101 -1.53 3.88 4.39
CA ARG A 101 -0.41 4.72 4.86
C ARG A 101 -0.91 5.84 5.76
N PHE A 102 -0.55 5.77 7.05
CA PHE A 102 -0.78 6.85 8.02
C PHE A 102 0.36 7.88 8.10
N GLY A 103 1.56 7.52 7.67
CA GLY A 103 2.72 8.39 7.75
C GLY A 103 3.93 7.77 7.05
N GLN A 104 5.02 8.51 7.01
CA GLN A 104 6.32 8.02 6.50
C GLN A 104 7.40 8.55 7.42
N GLY A 105 8.31 7.68 7.88
CA GLY A 105 9.35 8.05 8.85
C GLY A 105 10.18 9.25 8.41
N ALA A 106 10.53 9.33 7.12
CA ALA A 106 11.25 10.47 6.55
C ALA A 106 10.47 11.79 6.62
N MET A 107 9.13 11.74 6.59
CA MET A 107 8.26 12.91 6.70
C MET A 107 7.94 13.29 8.15
N GLY A 108 8.25 12.43 9.13
CA GLY A 108 8.07 12.77 10.56
C GLY A 108 8.88 14.00 10.99
N ALA A 109 10.04 14.22 10.37
CA ALA A 109 10.87 15.41 10.59
C ALA A 109 10.32 16.68 9.92
N LEU A 110 9.41 16.56 8.94
CA LEU A 110 8.81 17.69 8.22
C LEU A 110 7.65 18.34 8.99
N ALA A 111 7.23 17.78 10.13
CA ALA A 111 6.12 18.29 10.96
C ALA A 111 6.37 19.69 11.58
N GLY A 112 7.53 20.31 11.34
CA GLY A 112 7.83 21.70 11.69
C GLY A 112 8.00 22.65 10.51
N SER A 113 7.94 22.17 9.25
CA SER A 113 7.98 23.05 8.07
C SER A 113 6.57 23.51 7.74
N THR A 114 6.07 24.49 8.48
CA THR A 114 4.98 25.31 7.98
C THR A 114 5.46 25.98 6.69
N ALA A 115 4.70 25.81 5.61
CA ALA A 115 4.93 26.50 4.34
C ALA A 115 4.58 28.01 4.44
N ASN A 116 4.93 28.67 5.54
CA ASN A 116 4.57 30.06 5.83
C ASN A 116 5.79 31.01 5.82
N ASN A 117 6.91 30.60 5.21
CA ASN A 117 8.06 31.49 4.97
C ASN A 117 8.22 31.92 3.50
N LEU A 118 7.18 31.81 2.69
CA LEU A 118 7.14 32.45 1.37
C LEU A 118 6.31 33.72 1.50
N GLY A 119 6.96 34.85 1.82
CA GLY A 119 6.34 36.16 2.04
C GLY A 119 5.57 36.73 0.84
N VAL A 120 4.48 36.09 0.44
CA VAL A 120 3.47 36.58 -0.49
C VAL A 120 2.17 36.80 0.29
N PRO A 121 1.71 38.06 0.43
CA PRO A 121 0.42 38.34 1.04
C PRO A 121 -0.72 37.90 0.10
N LEU A 122 -1.81 37.43 0.70
CA LEU A 122 -3.10 37.18 0.05
C LEU A 122 -3.69 38.47 -0.53
#